data_AF-A0A968NM02-F1
#
_entry.id   AF-A0A968NM02-F1
#
_cell.length_a   1.000
_cell.length_b   1.000
_cell.length_c   1.000
_cell.angle_alpha   90.00
_cell.angle_beta   90.00
_cell.angle_gamma   90.00
#
_symmetry.space_group_name_H-M   'P 1'
#
loop_
_entity.id
_entity.type
_entity.pdbx_description
1 polymer ?
#
loop_
_entity_poly.entity_id
_entity_poly.type
_entity_poly.pdbx_seq_one_letter_code
_entity_poly.pdbx_strand_id
1 'polypeptide(L)'
;MLLREISTACPTLIARGQGLASLLLTPNKAEKIPEFRPNMFKAALRGHTLRLLGGVTDENTAQKITKQLWGGFEGKNAIVGKLGINFTPEDLSFGEHRIGKDYMPTYYLKAGKLDIITCTRLTESEQEKLTQLAKQLIKFTLLLSGFGKSWRRVDHHKFYSQYCSQNNKPMIGCHWEFTKESEDLYLLTNNPDLQKITKFISSTQKRFIEWLEYNNIQPSHPITTWREVWHPSKVQVFAKIVKQSEAVHWFHGDYLKNKSIKQTNLTGKINQIGRIWHRMYPRYVINKNGNLIHTGEYVELLTLFPDESEITQDFIRFLKDKNSGFIQIFG
;
A
#
# COMPACT_ATOMS: atom_id res chain seq x y z
N MET A 1 -8.82 -6.37 30.61
CA MET A 1 -8.11 -7.60 31.04
C MET A 1 -8.49 -8.82 30.20
N LEU A 2 -9.73 -8.96 29.69
CA LEU A 2 -10.18 -10.13 28.92
C LEU A 2 -9.61 -10.34 27.49
N LEU A 3 -9.08 -9.30 26.82
CA LEU A 3 -8.59 -9.46 25.43
C LEU A 3 -7.25 -10.20 25.31
N ARG A 4 -6.43 -10.24 26.37
CA ARG A 4 -5.10 -10.87 26.33
C ARG A 4 -5.15 -12.40 26.33
N GLU A 5 -6.23 -13.01 26.82
CA GLU A 5 -6.36 -14.47 26.89
C GLU A 5 -6.90 -15.11 25.60
N ILE A 6 -7.46 -14.31 24.68
CA ILE A 6 -8.05 -14.80 23.41
C ILE A 6 -7.17 -14.49 22.20
N SER A 7 -6.21 -13.56 22.34
CA SER A 7 -5.40 -13.11 21.21
C SER A 7 -4.26 -14.07 20.91
N THR A 8 -4.33 -14.74 19.77
CA THR A 8 -3.20 -15.45 19.17
C THR A 8 -2.57 -14.59 18.07
N ALA A 9 -1.24 -14.61 17.99
CA ALA A 9 -0.53 -13.96 16.90
C ALA A 9 -0.85 -14.68 15.57
N CYS A 10 -1.20 -13.89 14.56
CA CYS A 10 -1.37 -14.28 13.17
C CYS A 10 -0.02 -13.97 12.45
N PRO A 11 0.10 -13.43 11.21
CA PRO A 11 1.45 -13.09 10.76
C PRO A 11 2.02 -11.91 11.55
N THR A 12 3.25 -12.08 12.02
CA THR A 12 4.14 -11.01 12.46
C THR A 12 5.01 -10.60 11.28
N LEU A 13 5.25 -9.30 11.13
CA LEU A 13 6.31 -8.80 10.28
C LEU A 13 7.14 -7.73 10.99
N ILE A 14 8.37 -7.56 10.53
CA ILE A 14 9.26 -6.49 10.91
C ILE A 14 9.54 -5.68 9.64
N ALA A 15 9.27 -4.38 9.73
CA ALA A 15 9.42 -3.46 8.61
C ALA A 15 10.10 -2.17 9.05
N ARG A 16 10.77 -1.55 8.09
CA ARG A 16 11.33 -0.20 8.21
C ARG A 16 10.54 0.76 7.34
N GLY A 17 10.44 2.01 7.77
CA GLY A 17 9.55 2.99 7.14
C GLY A 17 10.08 4.41 7.25
N GLN A 18 9.75 5.23 6.27
CA GLN A 18 9.93 6.68 6.35
C GLN A 18 8.79 7.41 5.62
N GLY A 19 8.52 8.64 6.06
CA GLY A 19 7.55 9.51 5.42
C GLY A 19 7.04 10.61 6.36
N LEU A 20 5.86 11.13 6.07
CA LEU A 20 5.23 12.18 6.88
C LEU A 20 4.63 11.64 8.18
N ALA A 21 4.98 12.27 9.30
CA ALA A 21 4.35 12.06 10.59
C ALA A 21 3.11 12.96 10.76
N SER A 22 2.29 12.65 11.75
CA SER A 22 1.20 13.53 12.19
C SER A 22 1.72 14.51 13.25
N LEU A 23 0.88 15.48 13.61
CA LEU A 23 1.08 16.27 14.82
C LEU A 23 0.12 15.74 15.89
N LEU A 24 0.61 15.64 17.12
CA LEU A 24 -0.24 15.36 18.28
C LEU A 24 -1.26 16.49 18.42
N LEU A 25 -2.51 16.11 18.73
CA LEU A 25 -3.55 17.09 19.03
C LEU A 25 -3.36 17.57 20.47
N THR A 26 -2.81 18.77 20.64
CA THR A 26 -2.60 19.41 21.94
C THR A 26 -3.62 20.55 22.15
N PRO A 27 -3.95 20.91 23.42
CA PRO A 27 -4.80 22.07 23.70
C PRO A 27 -4.19 23.38 23.19
N ASN A 28 -2.85 23.48 23.22
CA ASN A 28 -2.12 24.62 22.70
C ASN A 28 -1.74 24.40 21.22
N LYS A 29 -2.51 24.98 20.30
CA LYS A 29 -2.27 24.88 18.85
C LYS A 29 -0.91 25.41 18.38
N ALA A 30 -0.20 26.19 19.19
CA ALA A 30 1.16 26.63 18.87
C ALA A 30 2.20 25.51 19.06
N GLU A 31 1.89 24.52 19.88
CA GLU A 31 2.78 23.39 20.17
C GLU A 31 2.70 22.37 19.02
N LYS A 32 3.83 22.15 18.34
CA LYS A 32 3.94 21.22 17.22
C LYS A 32 4.73 20.00 17.63
N ILE A 33 4.07 19.02 18.26
CA ILE A 33 4.69 17.76 18.66
C ILE A 33 4.49 16.71 17.56
N PRO A 34 5.55 16.13 16.97
CA PRO A 34 5.44 15.01 16.04
C PRO A 34 4.80 13.79 16.70
N GLU A 35 3.95 13.08 15.95
CA GLU A 35 3.28 11.87 16.39
C GLU A 35 3.33 10.80 15.28
N PHE A 36 3.88 9.63 15.63
CA PHE A 36 3.75 8.43 14.83
C PHE A 36 2.47 7.71 15.25
N ARG A 37 1.57 7.43 14.29
CA ARG A 37 0.25 6.85 14.55
C ARG A 37 0.15 5.41 14.02
N PRO A 38 0.36 4.37 14.87
CA PRO A 38 0.35 2.99 14.40
C PRO A 38 -1.00 2.52 13.83
N ASN A 39 -2.11 3.19 14.17
CA ASN A 39 -3.42 2.90 13.59
C ASN A 39 -3.46 3.01 12.05
N MET A 40 -2.47 3.67 11.43
CA MET A 40 -2.31 3.73 9.97
C MET A 40 -2.18 2.34 9.32
N PHE A 41 -1.58 1.36 10.01
CA PHE A 41 -1.44 0.00 9.48
C PHE A 41 -2.82 -0.66 9.31
N LYS A 42 -3.65 -0.61 10.37
CA LYS A 42 -5.01 -1.15 10.32
C LYS A 42 -5.86 -0.41 9.30
N ALA A 43 -5.74 0.91 9.21
CA ALA A 43 -6.48 1.70 8.23
C ALA A 43 -6.12 1.31 6.79
N ALA A 44 -4.83 1.10 6.49
CA ALA A 44 -4.38 0.67 5.17
C ALA A 44 -4.87 -0.76 4.83
N LEU A 45 -4.64 -1.73 5.73
CA LEU A 45 -5.04 -3.13 5.55
C LEU A 45 -6.56 -3.25 5.39
N ARG A 46 -7.33 -2.58 6.25
CA ARG A 46 -8.80 -2.52 6.14
C ARG A 46 -9.25 -1.89 4.82
N GLY A 47 -8.60 -0.80 4.40
CA GLY A 47 -8.90 -0.16 3.12
C GLY A 47 -8.63 -1.08 1.93
N HIS A 48 -7.50 -1.78 1.91
CA HIS A 48 -7.16 -2.72 0.84
C HIS A 48 -8.06 -3.95 0.84
N THR A 49 -8.43 -4.46 2.01
CA THR A 49 -9.46 -5.49 2.16
C THR A 49 -10.75 -5.09 1.46
N LEU A 50 -11.23 -3.85 1.69
CA LEU A 50 -12.44 -3.34 1.05
C LEU A 50 -12.30 -3.24 -0.48
N ARG A 51 -11.17 -2.73 -0.98
CA ARG A 51 -10.91 -2.62 -2.44
C ARG A 51 -10.85 -3.98 -3.14
N LEU A 52 -10.27 -4.97 -2.47
CA LEU A 52 -10.16 -6.35 -2.95
C LEU A 52 -11.52 -7.03 -2.96
N LEU A 53 -12.28 -6.92 -1.88
CA LEU A 53 -13.65 -7.44 -1.81
C LEU A 53 -14.58 -6.78 -2.82
N GLY A 54 -14.49 -5.46 -3.01
CA GLY A 54 -15.30 -4.76 -4.02
C GLY A 54 -15.06 -5.27 -5.45
N GLY A 55 -13.93 -5.93 -5.71
CA GLY A 55 -13.64 -6.57 -7.00
C GLY A 55 -14.21 -7.98 -7.15
N VAL A 56 -14.82 -8.56 -6.11
CA VAL A 56 -15.36 -9.93 -6.14
C VAL A 56 -16.78 -10.04 -5.56
N THR A 57 -17.26 -9.02 -4.88
CA THR A 57 -18.59 -8.96 -4.27
C THR A 57 -19.26 -7.62 -4.53
N ASP A 58 -20.56 -7.54 -4.22
CA ASP A 58 -21.31 -6.29 -4.12
C ASP A 58 -20.85 -5.42 -2.94
N GLU A 59 -21.36 -4.19 -2.88
CA GLU A 59 -21.03 -3.19 -1.85
C GLU A 59 -21.40 -3.63 -0.42
N ASN A 60 -22.59 -4.20 -0.22
CA ASN A 60 -23.06 -4.59 1.10
C ASN A 60 -22.19 -5.74 1.65
N THR A 61 -21.92 -6.73 0.81
CA THR A 61 -21.07 -7.88 1.15
C THR A 61 -19.64 -7.43 1.43
N ALA A 62 -19.05 -6.58 0.57
CA ALA A 62 -17.69 -6.08 0.77
C ALA A 62 -17.56 -5.30 2.09
N GLN A 63 -18.52 -4.44 2.41
CA GLN A 63 -18.53 -3.68 3.66
C GLN A 63 -18.73 -4.59 4.88
N LYS A 64 -19.68 -5.53 4.82
CA LYS A 64 -19.96 -6.50 5.89
C LYS A 64 -18.72 -7.32 6.22
N ILE A 65 -18.09 -7.94 5.22
CA ILE A 65 -16.89 -8.78 5.43
C ILE A 65 -15.72 -7.94 5.92
N THR A 66 -15.53 -6.72 5.40
CA THR A 66 -14.50 -5.81 5.91
C THR A 66 -14.70 -5.48 7.39
N LYS A 67 -15.96 -5.24 7.83
CA LYS A 67 -16.29 -5.01 9.24
C LYS A 67 -16.10 -6.27 10.09
N GLN A 68 -16.47 -7.44 9.59
CA GLN A 68 -16.25 -8.71 10.30
C GLN A 68 -14.75 -8.99 10.50
N LEU A 69 -13.90 -8.66 9.52
CA LEU A 69 -12.47 -8.84 9.64
C LEU A 69 -11.84 -7.78 10.55
N TRP A 70 -12.06 -6.49 10.31
CA TRP A 70 -11.29 -5.41 10.96
C TRP A 70 -12.06 -4.62 12.03
N GLY A 71 -13.34 -4.91 12.19
CA GLY A 71 -14.25 -4.14 13.03
C GLY A 71 -14.80 -2.90 12.33
N GLY A 72 -15.72 -2.24 13.01
CA GLY A 72 -16.37 -1.02 12.53
C GLY A 72 -17.61 -0.70 13.34
N PHE A 73 -18.55 -0.02 12.69
CA PHE A 73 -19.82 0.36 13.30
C PHE A 73 -20.99 -0.13 12.44
N GLU A 74 -22.07 -0.47 13.13
CA GLU A 74 -23.39 -0.75 12.57
C GLU A 74 -24.41 0.08 13.36
N GLY A 75 -24.81 1.22 12.78
CA GLY A 75 -25.52 2.26 13.52
C GLY A 75 -24.70 2.76 14.70
N LYS A 76 -25.27 2.63 15.91
CA LYS A 76 -24.61 3.00 17.18
C LYS A 76 -23.77 1.88 17.80
N ASN A 77 -23.82 0.66 17.25
CA ASN A 77 -23.15 -0.50 17.81
C ASN A 77 -21.74 -0.66 17.22
N ALA A 78 -20.75 -0.90 18.09
CA ALA A 78 -19.40 -1.23 17.69
C ALA A 78 -19.29 -2.74 17.39
N ILE A 79 -18.66 -3.08 16.27
CA ILE A 79 -18.33 -4.46 15.90
C ILE A 79 -16.84 -4.66 16.16
N VAL A 80 -16.53 -5.65 17.01
CA VAL A 80 -15.16 -6.16 17.17
C VAL A 80 -14.86 -7.07 15.98
N GLY A 81 -13.82 -6.74 15.22
CA GLY A 81 -13.37 -7.57 14.10
C GLY A 81 -12.62 -8.81 14.58
N LYS A 82 -12.53 -9.83 13.72
CA LYS A 82 -11.68 -11.01 13.94
C LYS A 82 -10.19 -10.67 14.04
N LEU A 83 -9.77 -9.57 13.40
CA LEU A 83 -8.38 -9.12 13.29
C LEU A 83 -8.15 -7.78 14.00
N GLY A 84 -7.08 -7.76 14.80
CA GLY A 84 -6.46 -6.59 15.39
C GLY A 84 -5.05 -6.36 14.86
N ILE A 85 -4.46 -5.23 15.25
CA ILE A 85 -3.04 -4.97 15.06
C ILE A 85 -2.43 -4.65 16.42
N ASN A 86 -1.20 -5.09 16.62
CA ASN A 86 -0.30 -4.59 17.65
C ASN A 86 0.99 -4.15 16.97
N PHE A 87 1.48 -2.96 17.30
CA PHE A 87 2.67 -2.42 16.66
C PHE A 87 3.63 -1.88 17.71
N THR A 88 4.88 -2.35 17.62
CA THR A 88 5.98 -1.92 18.48
C THR A 88 7.02 -1.22 17.61
N PRO A 89 7.16 0.11 17.70
CA PRO A 89 8.24 0.82 17.02
C PRO A 89 9.58 0.48 17.68
N GLU A 90 10.61 0.28 16.86
CA GLU A 90 11.99 0.10 17.29
C GLU A 90 12.86 1.14 16.54
N ASP A 91 13.66 1.92 17.27
CA ASP A 91 14.49 2.98 16.66
C ASP A 91 13.67 3.97 15.78
N LEU A 92 12.56 4.47 16.32
CA LEU A 92 11.78 5.54 15.73
C LEU A 92 12.42 6.90 16.05
N SER A 93 12.72 7.67 15.01
CA SER A 93 13.11 9.07 15.14
C SER A 93 12.21 9.97 14.30
N PHE A 94 12.12 11.24 14.71
CA PHE A 94 11.41 12.27 13.96
C PHE A 94 12.40 13.22 13.31
N GLY A 95 12.05 13.66 12.11
CA GLY A 95 12.71 14.75 11.41
C GLY A 95 11.71 15.83 11.04
N GLU A 96 12.14 16.75 10.19
CA GLU A 96 11.29 17.82 9.68
C GLU A 96 11.55 18.11 8.21
N HIS A 97 10.50 18.58 7.54
CA HIS A 97 10.55 19.23 6.25
C HIS A 97 9.87 20.59 6.37
N ARG A 98 10.46 21.64 5.78
CA ARG A 98 9.92 23.00 5.86
C ARG A 98 9.50 23.53 4.49
N ILE A 99 8.39 24.27 4.48
CA ILE A 99 7.94 25.07 3.35
C ILE A 99 7.84 26.52 3.81
N GLY A 100 8.89 27.32 3.60
CA GLY A 100 8.99 28.62 4.25
C GLY A 100 8.85 28.49 5.78
N LYS A 101 7.75 29.01 6.35
CA LYS A 101 7.45 28.92 7.79
C LYS A 101 6.66 27.67 8.19
N ASP A 102 6.13 26.93 7.22
CA ASP A 102 5.32 25.75 7.49
C ASP A 102 6.21 24.57 7.90
N TYR A 103 5.75 23.85 8.92
CA TYR A 103 6.43 22.73 9.54
C TYR A 103 5.70 21.44 9.17
N MET A 104 6.42 20.48 8.60
CA MET A 104 5.91 19.14 8.29
C MET A 104 6.80 18.11 9.00
N PRO A 105 6.33 17.46 10.07
CA PRO A 105 7.13 16.45 10.75
C PRO A 105 7.27 15.22 9.85
N THR A 106 8.47 14.62 9.85
CA THR A 106 8.74 13.33 9.20
C THR A 106 9.08 12.28 10.24
N TYR A 107 8.96 11.01 9.89
CA TYR A 107 9.45 9.91 10.71
C TYR A 107 10.46 9.08 9.92
N TYR A 108 11.40 8.49 10.65
CA TYR A 108 12.31 7.46 10.19
C TYR A 108 12.27 6.33 11.21
N LEU A 109 11.90 5.14 10.75
CA LEU A 109 11.75 3.95 11.57
C LEU A 109 12.69 2.89 11.03
N LYS A 110 13.74 2.53 11.79
CA LYS A 110 14.70 1.52 11.34
C LYS A 110 14.16 0.09 11.45
N ALA A 111 13.31 -0.18 12.43
CA ALA A 111 12.61 -1.44 12.58
C ALA A 111 11.26 -1.22 13.28
N GLY A 112 10.29 -2.07 13.03
CA GLY A 112 9.01 -1.98 13.71
C GLY A 112 8.27 -3.28 13.54
N LYS A 113 7.90 -3.87 14.66
CA LYS A 113 7.19 -5.14 14.70
C LYS A 113 5.70 -4.87 14.59
N LEU A 114 5.09 -5.36 13.52
CA LEU A 114 3.63 -5.37 13.32
C LEU A 114 3.13 -6.81 13.48
N ASP A 115 2.40 -7.04 14.56
CA ASP A 115 1.66 -8.27 14.78
C ASP A 115 0.21 -8.06 14.30
N ILE A 116 -0.23 -8.91 13.37
CA ILE A 116 -1.67 -9.12 13.18
C ILE A 116 -2.11 -10.12 14.25
N ILE A 117 -3.14 -9.79 15.01
CA ILE A 117 -3.63 -10.63 16.10
C ILE A 117 -5.08 -11.03 15.85
N THR A 118 -5.48 -12.20 16.33
CA THR A 118 -6.90 -12.56 16.41
C THR A 118 -7.53 -11.88 17.62
N CYS A 119 -8.78 -11.42 17.49
CA CYS A 119 -9.52 -10.80 18.59
C CYS A 119 -10.72 -11.64 19.03
N THR A 120 -10.89 -12.81 18.43
CA THR A 120 -11.97 -13.77 18.68
C THR A 120 -11.40 -15.17 18.67
N ARG A 121 -12.01 -16.11 19.39
CA ARG A 121 -11.63 -17.52 19.31
C ARG A 121 -11.99 -18.07 17.92
N LEU A 122 -11.03 -18.69 17.26
CA LEU A 122 -11.18 -19.29 15.92
C LEU A 122 -10.96 -20.80 16.00
N THR A 123 -11.48 -21.54 15.04
CA THR A 123 -11.06 -22.93 14.82
C THR A 123 -9.66 -22.95 14.18
N GLU A 124 -8.95 -24.08 14.26
CA GLU A 124 -7.63 -24.21 13.63
C GLU A 124 -7.66 -23.93 12.12
N SER A 125 -8.65 -24.51 11.42
CA SER A 125 -8.87 -24.29 9.98
C SER A 125 -9.12 -22.81 9.67
N GLU A 126 -9.96 -22.13 10.46
CA GLU A 126 -10.22 -20.71 10.26
C GLU A 126 -8.98 -19.86 10.51
N GLN A 127 -8.22 -20.17 11.57
CA GLN A 127 -6.97 -19.48 11.89
C GLN A 127 -5.94 -19.64 10.77
N GLU A 128 -5.81 -20.82 10.17
CA GLU A 128 -4.93 -21.06 9.04
C GLU A 128 -5.33 -20.21 7.83
N LYS A 129 -6.62 -20.25 7.44
CA LYS A 129 -7.13 -19.47 6.30
C LYS A 129 -6.96 -17.97 6.51
N LEU A 130 -7.26 -17.49 7.72
CA LEU A 130 -7.13 -16.09 8.07
C LEU A 130 -5.66 -15.63 8.09
N THR A 131 -4.75 -16.50 8.53
CA THR A 131 -3.30 -16.25 8.49
C THR A 131 -2.80 -16.12 7.06
N GLN A 132 -3.23 -17.00 6.15
CA GLN A 132 -2.86 -16.90 4.74
C GLN A 132 -3.44 -15.65 4.07
N LEU A 133 -4.69 -15.29 4.38
CA LEU A 133 -5.31 -14.05 3.91
C LEU A 133 -4.55 -12.82 4.40
N ALA A 134 -4.18 -12.77 5.68
CA ALA A 134 -3.43 -11.68 6.27
C ALA A 134 -2.02 -11.55 5.65
N LYS A 135 -1.30 -12.66 5.46
CA LYS A 135 0.00 -12.67 4.74
C LYS A 135 -0.15 -12.12 3.32
N GLN A 136 -1.17 -12.58 2.59
CA GLN A 136 -1.44 -12.08 1.23
C GLN A 136 -1.67 -10.57 1.23
N LEU A 137 -2.48 -10.07 2.15
CA LEU A 137 -2.83 -8.65 2.26
C LEU A 137 -1.63 -7.77 2.64
N ILE A 138 -0.77 -8.23 3.56
CA ILE A 138 0.47 -7.54 3.94
C ILE A 138 1.39 -7.42 2.72
N LYS A 139 1.63 -8.53 2.02
CA LYS A 139 2.48 -8.57 0.82
C LYS A 139 1.93 -7.66 -0.27
N PHE A 140 0.61 -7.67 -0.49
CA PHE A 140 -0.08 -6.78 -1.43
C PHE A 140 0.15 -5.31 -1.05
N THR A 141 -0.02 -4.98 0.23
CA THR A 141 0.09 -3.61 0.73
C THR A 141 1.51 -3.06 0.58
N LEU A 142 2.53 -3.84 0.90
CA LEU A 142 3.94 -3.39 0.76
C LEU A 142 4.42 -3.36 -0.69
N LEU A 143 3.90 -4.24 -1.55
CA LEU A 143 4.23 -4.31 -2.97
C LEU A 143 3.65 -3.14 -3.77
N LEU A 144 2.39 -2.74 -3.53
CA LEU A 144 1.67 -1.80 -4.40
C LEU A 144 1.33 -0.46 -3.73
N SER A 145 1.52 -0.36 -2.42
CA SER A 145 1.06 0.73 -1.57
C SER A 145 2.11 1.07 -0.49
N GLY A 146 1.79 1.95 0.45
CA GLY A 146 2.54 2.13 1.68
C GLY A 146 1.62 2.30 2.88
N PHE A 147 2.19 2.75 3.99
CA PHE A 147 1.46 3.13 5.21
C PHE A 147 1.67 4.61 5.53
N GLY A 148 0.62 5.24 6.06
CA GLY A 148 0.67 6.64 6.51
C GLY A 148 0.19 7.65 5.48
N LYS A 149 0.51 8.93 5.73
CA LYS A 149 0.06 10.05 4.90
C LYS A 149 0.70 9.97 3.51
N SER A 150 -0.09 10.28 2.48
CA SER A 150 0.36 10.29 1.08
C SER A 150 0.87 8.94 0.54
N TRP A 151 0.46 7.81 1.14
CA TRP A 151 0.95 6.47 0.78
C TRP A 151 0.84 6.06 -0.69
N ARG A 152 -0.02 6.72 -1.49
CA ARG A 152 -0.15 6.50 -2.94
C ARG A 152 1.07 6.98 -3.74
N ARG A 153 2.03 7.64 -3.09
CA ARG A 153 3.22 8.21 -3.70
C ARG A 153 4.46 7.66 -3.01
N VAL A 154 5.52 7.49 -3.78
CA VAL A 154 6.85 7.19 -3.25
C VAL A 154 7.37 8.34 -2.40
N ASP A 155 8.21 8.02 -1.43
CA ASP A 155 8.91 9.01 -0.62
C ASP A 155 9.80 9.92 -1.49
N HIS A 156 9.47 11.21 -1.55
CA HIS A 156 10.18 12.15 -2.42
C HIS A 156 11.58 12.49 -1.91
N HIS A 157 11.86 12.42 -0.61
CA HIS A 157 13.24 12.59 -0.11
C HIS A 157 14.16 11.50 -0.66
N LYS A 158 13.70 10.25 -0.67
CA LYS A 158 14.49 9.11 -1.18
C LYS A 158 14.56 9.03 -2.70
N PHE A 159 13.44 9.25 -3.38
CA PHE A 159 13.34 8.96 -4.82
C PHE A 159 13.32 10.18 -5.72
N TYR A 160 13.19 11.40 -5.17
CA TYR A 160 13.24 12.65 -5.94
C TYR A 160 13.76 13.82 -5.08
N SER A 161 14.96 13.68 -4.51
CA SER A 161 15.51 14.64 -3.54
C SER A 161 15.55 16.09 -4.05
N GLN A 162 15.77 16.30 -5.36
CA GLN A 162 15.75 17.62 -6.00
C GLN A 162 14.39 18.34 -5.91
N TYR A 163 13.30 17.59 -5.78
CA TYR A 163 11.98 18.19 -5.56
C TYR A 163 11.88 18.82 -4.16
N CYS A 164 12.54 18.23 -3.16
CA CYS A 164 12.52 18.70 -1.77
C CYS A 164 13.59 19.76 -1.46
N SER A 165 14.66 19.86 -2.26
CA SER A 165 15.83 20.71 -1.95
C SER A 165 15.54 22.22 -1.92
N GLN A 166 14.47 22.66 -2.58
CA GLN A 166 14.14 24.08 -2.70
C GLN A 166 13.31 24.65 -1.53
N ASN A 167 12.93 23.83 -0.53
CA ASN A 167 12.12 24.21 0.65
C ASN A 167 10.86 25.05 0.33
N ASN A 168 10.34 24.92 -0.89
CA ASN A 168 9.15 25.61 -1.41
C ASN A 168 8.07 24.63 -1.85
N LYS A 169 8.31 23.32 -1.71
CA LYS A 169 7.41 22.24 -2.09
C LYS A 169 7.12 21.33 -0.89
N PRO A 170 5.88 20.83 -0.75
CA PRO A 170 5.52 19.95 0.34
C PRO A 170 6.19 18.59 0.20
N MET A 171 6.59 18.00 1.32
CA MET A 171 7.02 16.61 1.35
C MET A 171 5.84 15.70 0.95
N ILE A 172 6.13 14.68 0.13
CA ILE A 172 5.13 13.77 -0.44
C ILE A 172 5.63 12.33 -0.31
N GLY A 173 4.68 11.46 0.04
CA GLY A 173 4.84 10.02 -0.03
C GLY A 173 5.40 9.40 1.24
N CYS A 174 5.61 8.10 1.13
CA CYS A 174 6.28 7.30 2.13
C CYS A 174 7.00 6.12 1.47
N HIS A 175 7.84 5.46 2.24
CA HIS A 175 8.53 4.27 1.79
C HIS A 175 8.65 3.25 2.90
N TRP A 176 8.20 2.02 2.61
CA TRP A 176 8.19 0.91 3.56
C TRP A 176 8.83 -0.33 2.97
N GLU A 177 9.68 -0.99 3.73
CA GLU A 177 10.35 -2.21 3.30
C GLU A 177 10.27 -3.24 4.41
N PHE A 178 10.18 -4.51 4.06
CA PHE A 178 10.43 -5.56 5.03
C PHE A 178 11.92 -5.54 5.45
N THR A 179 12.17 -5.93 6.69
CA THR A 179 13.53 -6.24 7.15
C THR A 179 13.83 -7.74 6.96
N LYS A 180 15.09 -8.15 7.15
CA LYS A 180 15.52 -9.54 6.88
C LYS A 180 14.77 -10.57 7.73
N GLU A 181 14.32 -10.16 8.91
CA GLU A 181 13.50 -10.93 9.83
C GLU A 181 12.10 -11.25 9.29
N SER A 182 11.73 -10.71 8.13
CA SER A 182 10.47 -10.99 7.40
C SER A 182 10.72 -11.46 5.98
N GLU A 183 11.84 -12.16 5.75
CA GLU A 183 12.21 -12.70 4.44
C GLU A 183 11.15 -13.66 3.83
N ASP A 184 10.36 -14.35 4.66
CA ASP A 184 9.27 -15.23 4.21
C ASP A 184 8.15 -14.46 3.48
N LEU A 185 8.05 -13.15 3.76
CA LEU A 185 7.09 -12.26 3.12
C LEU A 185 7.63 -11.61 1.84
N TYR A 186 8.90 -11.81 1.49
CA TYR A 186 9.49 -11.17 0.32
C TYR A 186 8.86 -11.71 -0.97
N LEU A 187 8.86 -10.85 -2.00
CA LEU A 187 8.53 -11.23 -3.36
C LEU A 187 9.80 -11.18 -4.19
N LEU A 188 10.38 -12.37 -4.39
CA LEU A 188 11.63 -12.52 -5.12
C LEU A 188 11.45 -12.21 -6.61
N THR A 189 12.45 -11.59 -7.21
CA THR A 189 12.48 -11.15 -8.62
C THR A 189 13.78 -11.58 -9.30
N ASN A 190 14.14 -12.86 -9.11
CA ASN A 190 15.31 -13.46 -9.75
C ASN A 190 15.28 -13.27 -11.27
N ASN A 191 14.10 -13.48 -11.88
CA ASN A 191 13.90 -13.28 -13.30
C ASN A 191 13.48 -11.81 -13.56
N PRO A 192 14.15 -11.10 -14.50
CA PRO A 192 13.78 -9.74 -14.88
C PRO A 192 12.36 -9.60 -15.47
N ASP A 193 11.73 -10.69 -15.91
CA ASP A 193 10.38 -10.68 -16.49
C ASP A 193 9.23 -10.44 -15.48
N LEU A 194 9.53 -10.31 -14.19
CA LEU A 194 8.57 -10.03 -13.11
C LEU A 194 7.44 -11.09 -12.99
N GLN A 195 7.63 -12.31 -13.49
CA GLN A 195 6.60 -13.36 -13.44
C GLN A 195 6.12 -13.69 -12.03
N LYS A 196 7.02 -13.72 -11.04
CA LYS A 196 6.65 -14.02 -9.63
C LYS A 196 5.72 -12.95 -9.05
N ILE A 197 5.98 -11.68 -9.35
CA ILE A 197 5.11 -10.57 -8.94
C ILE A 197 3.77 -10.65 -9.68
N THR A 198 3.79 -10.88 -10.99
CA THR A 198 2.60 -11.06 -11.84
C THR A 198 1.67 -12.16 -11.28
N LYS A 199 2.24 -13.34 -10.97
CA LYS A 199 1.50 -14.47 -10.38
C LYS A 199 0.94 -14.12 -9.00
N PHE A 200 1.72 -13.45 -8.16
CA PHE A 200 1.29 -13.02 -6.83
C PHE A 200 0.12 -12.03 -6.88
N ILE A 201 0.20 -11.02 -7.75
CA ILE A 201 -0.87 -10.03 -7.91
C ILE A 201 -2.15 -10.74 -8.38
N SER A 202 -2.03 -11.60 -9.39
CA SER A 202 -3.15 -12.38 -9.94
C SER A 202 -3.78 -13.32 -8.90
N SER A 203 -2.99 -13.90 -7.99
CA SER A 203 -3.51 -14.77 -6.93
C SER A 203 -4.19 -14.03 -5.78
N THR A 204 -4.05 -12.70 -5.69
CA THR A 204 -4.62 -11.93 -4.57
C THR A 204 -6.14 -12.03 -4.54
N GLN A 205 -6.79 -11.88 -5.69
CA GLN A 205 -8.25 -11.97 -5.80
C GLN A 205 -8.74 -13.39 -5.45
N LYS A 206 -8.04 -14.42 -5.92
CA LYS A 206 -8.32 -15.83 -5.61
C LYS A 206 -8.34 -16.07 -4.10
N ARG A 207 -7.38 -15.53 -3.35
CA ARG A 207 -7.32 -15.71 -1.88
C ARG A 207 -8.55 -15.12 -1.17
N PHE A 208 -9.09 -14.01 -1.68
CA PHE A 208 -10.30 -13.41 -1.14
C PHE A 208 -11.55 -14.23 -1.51
N ILE A 209 -11.60 -14.79 -2.72
CA ILE A 209 -12.66 -15.72 -3.13
C ILE A 209 -12.67 -16.96 -2.23
N GLU A 210 -11.51 -17.59 -2.01
CA GLU A 210 -11.38 -18.75 -1.11
C GLU A 210 -11.85 -18.43 0.32
N TRP A 211 -11.61 -17.20 0.81
CA TRP A 211 -12.11 -16.76 2.11
C TRP A 211 -13.64 -16.61 2.12
N LEU A 212 -14.24 -16.08 1.05
CA LEU A 212 -15.69 -15.96 0.91
C LEU A 212 -16.36 -17.34 0.88
N GLU A 213 -15.83 -18.25 0.07
CA GLU A 213 -16.33 -19.62 -0.06
C GLU A 213 -16.27 -20.38 1.26
N TYR A 214 -15.17 -20.25 2.01
CA TYR A 214 -15.04 -20.81 3.37
C TYR A 214 -16.14 -20.31 4.32
N ASN A 215 -16.59 -19.07 4.14
CA ASN A 215 -17.67 -18.47 4.92
C ASN A 215 -19.06 -18.70 4.30
N ASN A 216 -19.20 -19.60 3.33
CA ASN A 216 -20.42 -19.88 2.57
C ASN A 216 -21.01 -18.64 1.87
N ILE A 217 -20.14 -17.74 1.40
CA ILE A 217 -20.52 -16.55 0.66
C ILE A 217 -20.04 -16.71 -0.78
N GLN A 218 -20.98 -16.60 -1.72
CA GLN A 218 -20.67 -16.68 -3.13
C GLN A 218 -20.15 -15.32 -3.64
N PRO A 219 -19.03 -15.27 -4.39
CA PRO A 219 -18.65 -14.08 -5.14
C PRO A 219 -19.80 -13.65 -6.06
N SER A 220 -20.11 -12.36 -6.12
CA SER A 220 -21.21 -11.86 -6.97
C SER A 220 -21.07 -10.37 -7.25
N HIS A 221 -21.56 -9.91 -8.41
CA HIS A 221 -21.71 -8.48 -8.76
C HIS A 221 -20.56 -7.55 -8.31
N PRO A 222 -19.36 -7.65 -8.91
CA PRO A 222 -18.26 -6.74 -8.60
C PRO A 222 -18.67 -5.27 -8.75
N ILE A 223 -18.23 -4.44 -7.80
CA ILE A 223 -18.54 -3.02 -7.77
C ILE A 223 -17.81 -2.33 -8.92
N THR A 224 -18.52 -1.54 -9.73
CA THR A 224 -17.92 -0.81 -10.86
C THR A 224 -17.79 0.69 -10.64
N THR A 225 -18.47 1.23 -9.62
CA THR A 225 -18.63 2.67 -9.37
C THR A 225 -17.56 3.26 -8.45
N TRP A 226 -16.96 2.44 -7.59
CA TRP A 226 -15.91 2.91 -6.68
C TRP A 226 -14.63 3.31 -7.44
N ARG A 227 -13.95 4.34 -6.92
CA ARG A 227 -12.73 4.90 -7.53
C ARG A 227 -11.59 3.89 -7.64
N GLU A 228 -11.40 3.07 -6.60
CA GLU A 228 -10.27 2.15 -6.45
C GLU A 228 -10.81 0.74 -6.19
N VAL A 229 -11.37 0.08 -7.21
CA VAL A 229 -11.79 -1.33 -7.14
C VAL A 229 -10.71 -2.21 -7.71
N TRP A 230 -10.35 -3.26 -6.98
CA TRP A 230 -9.40 -4.25 -7.46
C TRP A 230 -10.09 -5.33 -8.30
N HIS A 231 -10.38 -5.01 -9.57
CA HIS A 231 -10.90 -5.96 -10.55
C HIS A 231 -10.09 -5.82 -11.85
N PRO A 232 -9.74 -6.91 -12.56
CA PRO A 232 -8.90 -6.83 -13.76
C PRO A 232 -9.37 -5.78 -14.79
N SER A 233 -10.68 -5.63 -15.00
CA SER A 233 -11.19 -4.58 -15.92
C SER A 233 -11.16 -3.14 -15.38
N LYS A 234 -10.76 -2.92 -14.14
CA LYS A 234 -10.82 -1.61 -13.44
C LYS A 234 -9.47 -1.11 -12.94
N VAL A 235 -8.46 -1.97 -12.88
CA VAL A 235 -7.11 -1.61 -12.44
C VAL A 235 -6.08 -2.21 -13.38
N GLN A 236 -5.09 -1.40 -13.78
CA GLN A 236 -3.94 -1.83 -14.56
C GLN A 236 -2.68 -1.61 -13.74
N VAL A 237 -1.77 -2.58 -13.72
CA VAL A 237 -0.47 -2.46 -13.04
C VAL A 237 0.64 -2.55 -14.08
N PHE A 238 1.48 -1.52 -14.10
CA PHE A 238 2.68 -1.46 -14.92
C PHE A 238 3.90 -1.55 -14.01
N ALA A 239 4.94 -2.25 -14.44
CA ALA A 239 6.18 -2.36 -13.69
C ALA A 239 7.44 -2.30 -14.56
N LYS A 240 8.54 -1.84 -13.99
CA LYS A 240 9.90 -1.94 -14.53
C LYS A 240 10.94 -2.09 -13.42
N ILE A 241 12.13 -2.61 -13.75
CA ILE A 241 13.26 -2.69 -12.81
C ILE A 241 14.18 -1.49 -13.04
N VAL A 242 14.46 -0.72 -11.99
CA VAL A 242 15.25 0.52 -12.07
C VAL A 242 16.07 0.76 -10.82
N LYS A 243 17.14 1.55 -10.93
CA LYS A 243 17.87 2.11 -9.77
C LYS A 243 17.27 3.42 -9.28
N GLN A 244 16.68 4.20 -10.20
CA GLN A 244 16.09 5.51 -9.93
C GLN A 244 14.73 5.61 -10.61
N SER A 245 13.80 6.33 -9.97
CA SER A 245 12.44 6.49 -10.49
C SER A 245 12.42 7.57 -11.55
N GLU A 246 12.05 7.21 -12.77
CA GLU A 246 11.69 8.20 -13.78
C GLU A 246 10.24 8.66 -13.59
N ALA A 247 9.35 7.74 -13.20
CA ALA A 247 7.93 8.03 -13.11
C ALA A 247 7.61 9.07 -12.04
N VAL A 248 8.45 9.22 -11.00
CA VAL A 248 8.30 10.30 -10.01
C VAL A 248 8.28 11.67 -10.67
N HIS A 249 9.04 11.89 -11.75
CA HIS A 249 9.11 13.17 -12.46
C HIS A 249 7.80 13.47 -13.21
N TRP A 250 7.15 12.44 -13.77
CA TRP A 250 5.89 12.58 -14.50
C TRP A 250 4.73 13.07 -13.62
N PHE A 251 4.82 12.88 -12.29
CA PHE A 251 3.87 13.46 -11.35
C PHE A 251 3.99 14.99 -11.20
N HIS A 252 5.09 15.58 -11.66
CA HIS A 252 5.43 17.00 -11.47
C HIS A 252 5.67 17.77 -12.77
N GLY A 253 5.73 17.08 -13.90
CA GLY A 253 5.98 17.64 -15.22
C GLY A 253 5.52 16.71 -16.34
N ASP A 254 6.15 16.87 -17.49
CA ASP A 254 5.82 16.13 -18.70
C ASP A 254 6.37 14.70 -18.65
N TYR A 255 5.58 13.73 -19.11
CA TYR A 255 6.06 12.37 -19.40
C TYR A 255 6.51 12.22 -20.87
N LEU A 256 5.98 13.08 -21.74
CA LEU A 256 6.45 13.33 -23.10
C LEU A 256 6.27 14.83 -23.36
N LYS A 257 7.04 15.40 -24.30
CA LYS A 257 6.99 16.84 -24.60
C LYS A 257 5.54 17.33 -24.76
N ASN A 258 5.13 18.30 -23.93
CA ASN A 258 3.79 18.89 -23.85
C ASN A 258 2.66 17.91 -23.45
N LYS A 259 3.00 16.76 -22.86
CA LYS A 259 2.05 15.79 -22.32
C LYS A 259 2.36 15.54 -20.84
N SER A 260 1.41 15.90 -19.97
CA SER A 260 1.56 15.73 -18.52
C SER A 260 0.32 15.07 -17.91
N ILE A 261 0.54 14.30 -16.84
CA ILE A 261 -0.52 13.81 -15.97
C ILE A 261 -0.67 14.65 -14.70
N LYS A 262 0.16 15.68 -14.49
CA LYS A 262 0.16 16.53 -13.29
C LYS A 262 -1.20 17.24 -13.12
N GLN A 263 -1.72 17.23 -11.90
CA GLN A 263 -2.98 17.89 -11.52
C GLN A 263 -4.22 17.41 -12.30
N THR A 264 -4.19 16.17 -12.80
CA THR A 264 -5.31 15.55 -13.52
C THR A 264 -6.15 14.68 -12.58
N ASN A 265 -7.23 14.09 -13.10
CA ASN A 265 -7.99 13.05 -12.39
C ASN A 265 -7.11 11.85 -11.99
N LEU A 266 -6.09 11.54 -12.79
CA LEU A 266 -5.17 10.43 -12.53
C LEU A 266 -4.26 10.77 -11.35
N THR A 267 -3.63 11.95 -11.30
CA THR A 267 -2.70 12.30 -10.21
C THR A 267 -3.34 12.97 -9.01
N GLY A 268 -4.57 13.48 -9.16
CA GLY A 268 -5.28 14.30 -8.19
C GLY A 268 -4.92 15.79 -8.29
N LYS A 269 -5.78 16.62 -7.72
CA LYS A 269 -5.63 18.07 -7.55
C LYS A 269 -6.28 18.51 -6.23
N ILE A 270 -6.29 19.80 -5.92
CA ILE A 270 -6.98 20.31 -4.72
C ILE A 270 -8.43 19.79 -4.72
N ASN A 271 -8.86 19.22 -3.60
CA ASN A 271 -10.18 18.59 -3.40
C ASN A 271 -10.48 17.35 -4.27
N GLN A 272 -9.48 16.79 -4.96
CA GLN A 272 -9.66 15.58 -5.77
C GLN A 272 -8.53 14.58 -5.55
N ILE A 273 -8.90 13.41 -5.02
CA ILE A 273 -7.99 12.28 -4.84
C ILE A 273 -7.69 11.64 -6.20
N GLY A 274 -6.39 11.52 -6.51
CA GLY A 274 -5.92 10.83 -7.72
C GLY A 274 -6.23 9.33 -7.75
N ARG A 275 -6.13 8.76 -8.94
CA ARG A 275 -6.44 7.37 -9.28
C ARG A 275 -5.21 6.54 -9.65
N ILE A 276 -4.03 6.94 -9.20
CA ILE A 276 -2.77 6.23 -9.45
C ILE A 276 -1.94 6.10 -8.19
N TRP A 277 -1.42 4.89 -7.95
CA TRP A 277 -0.43 4.61 -6.92
C TRP A 277 0.93 4.41 -7.57
N HIS A 278 1.97 4.91 -6.90
CA HIS A 278 3.36 4.79 -7.35
C HIS A 278 4.20 4.18 -6.23
N ARG A 279 4.88 3.08 -6.54
CA ARG A 279 5.67 2.32 -5.58
C ARG A 279 7.06 1.99 -6.14
N MET A 280 8.06 2.04 -5.25
CA MET A 280 9.40 1.54 -5.50
C MET A 280 9.63 0.36 -4.56
N TYR A 281 9.27 -0.86 -4.97
CA TYR A 281 9.46 -2.05 -4.15
C TYR A 281 10.91 -2.54 -4.25
N PRO A 282 11.65 -2.74 -3.13
CA PRO A 282 13.04 -3.17 -3.21
C PRO A 282 13.19 -4.52 -3.93
N ARG A 283 14.18 -4.62 -4.82
CA ARG A 283 14.39 -5.83 -5.61
C ARG A 283 15.28 -6.83 -4.87
N TYR A 284 14.67 -7.92 -4.45
CA TYR A 284 15.34 -9.06 -3.79
C TYR A 284 15.51 -10.24 -4.74
N VAL A 285 16.70 -10.83 -4.77
CA VAL A 285 17.01 -12.02 -5.58
C VAL A 285 17.79 -13.04 -4.76
N ILE A 286 17.69 -14.31 -5.16
CA ILE A 286 18.59 -15.38 -4.70
C ILE A 286 19.77 -15.43 -5.68
N ASN A 287 20.99 -15.31 -5.17
CA ASN A 287 22.20 -15.39 -5.98
C ASN A 287 22.57 -16.85 -6.28
N LYS A 288 23.65 -17.05 -7.05
CA LYS A 288 24.14 -18.39 -7.43
C LYS A 288 24.50 -19.29 -6.24
N ASN A 289 24.81 -18.70 -5.08
CA ASN A 289 25.19 -19.41 -3.87
C ASN A 289 23.97 -19.71 -2.97
N GLY A 290 22.75 -19.43 -3.42
CA GLY A 290 21.54 -19.62 -2.62
C GLY A 290 21.24 -18.49 -1.63
N ASN A 291 22.05 -17.43 -1.60
CA ASN A 291 21.87 -16.34 -0.63
C ASN A 291 20.88 -15.28 -1.14
N LEU A 292 19.98 -14.85 -0.25
CA LEU A 292 19.09 -13.72 -0.47
C LEU A 292 19.88 -12.40 -0.45
N ILE A 293 19.80 -11.63 -1.52
CA ILE A 293 20.48 -10.35 -1.66
C ILE A 293 19.51 -9.23 -2.06
N HIS A 294 19.74 -8.05 -1.51
CA HIS A 294 19.16 -6.80 -1.98
C HIS A 294 20.04 -6.24 -3.09
N THR A 295 19.49 -6.04 -4.29
CA THR A 295 20.27 -5.70 -5.49
C THR A 295 20.69 -4.22 -5.58
N GLY A 296 20.08 -3.35 -4.76
CA GLY A 296 20.19 -1.89 -4.92
C GLY A 296 19.24 -1.33 -5.99
N GLU A 297 18.49 -2.19 -6.67
CA GLU A 297 17.44 -1.83 -7.62
C GLU A 297 16.06 -1.94 -6.96
N TYR A 298 15.07 -1.41 -7.66
CA TYR A 298 13.67 -1.42 -7.28
C TYR A 298 12.85 -1.96 -8.44
N VAL A 299 11.78 -2.67 -8.12
CA VAL A 299 10.63 -2.81 -9.00
C VAL A 299 9.81 -1.53 -8.84
N GLU A 300 9.83 -0.67 -9.84
CA GLU A 300 8.98 0.51 -9.91
C GLU A 300 7.60 0.08 -10.43
N LEU A 301 6.55 0.33 -9.65
CA LEU A 301 5.16 -0.03 -9.99
C LEU A 301 4.29 1.21 -10.09
N LEU A 302 3.48 1.26 -11.14
CA LEU A 302 2.37 2.20 -11.31
C LEU A 302 1.07 1.40 -11.33
N THR A 303 0.23 1.60 -10.32
CA THR A 303 -1.12 1.00 -10.24
C THR A 303 -2.13 2.07 -10.63
N LEU A 304 -2.75 1.93 -11.79
CA LEU A 304 -3.70 2.88 -12.35
C LEU A 304 -5.12 2.34 -12.18
N PHE A 305 -6.04 3.19 -11.74
CA PHE A 305 -7.49 2.97 -11.79
C PHE A 305 -8.08 3.91 -12.84
N PRO A 306 -8.09 3.50 -14.12
CA PRO A 306 -8.34 4.42 -15.22
C PRO A 306 -9.70 5.11 -15.10
N ASP A 307 -9.77 6.34 -15.62
CA ASP A 307 -11.02 6.98 -15.96
C ASP A 307 -11.14 7.14 -17.49
N GLU A 308 -12.27 7.66 -17.93
CA GLU A 308 -12.57 7.82 -19.36
C GLU A 308 -11.91 9.07 -19.97
N SER A 309 -11.02 9.76 -19.24
CA SER A 309 -10.39 10.97 -19.77
C SER A 309 -9.32 10.64 -20.81
N GLU A 310 -9.25 11.44 -21.87
CA GLU A 310 -8.25 11.29 -22.93
C GLU A 310 -6.82 11.32 -22.37
N ILE A 311 -6.56 12.18 -21.38
CA ILE A 311 -5.26 12.29 -20.71
C ILE A 311 -4.85 10.96 -20.06
N THR A 312 -5.78 10.27 -19.38
CA THR A 312 -5.51 8.96 -18.78
C THR A 312 -5.24 7.92 -19.86
N GLN A 313 -6.07 7.89 -20.92
CA GLN A 313 -5.89 6.93 -22.03
C GLN A 313 -4.57 7.16 -22.78
N ASP A 314 -4.18 8.42 -22.99
CA ASP A 314 -2.89 8.80 -23.57
C ASP A 314 -1.71 8.33 -22.72
N PHE A 315 -1.78 8.52 -21.41
CA PHE A 315 -0.73 8.06 -20.52
C PHE A 315 -0.63 6.53 -20.47
N ILE A 316 -1.76 5.81 -20.51
CA ILE A 316 -1.77 4.35 -20.61
C ILE A 316 -1.14 3.89 -21.95
N ARG A 317 -1.46 4.56 -23.07
CA ARG A 317 -0.82 4.29 -24.37
C ARG A 317 0.70 4.48 -24.28
N PHE A 318 1.16 5.55 -23.64
CA PHE A 318 2.58 5.78 -23.40
C PHE A 318 3.22 4.67 -22.54
N LEU A 319 2.59 4.23 -21.46
CA LEU A 319 3.10 3.13 -20.63
C LEU A 319 3.18 1.79 -21.38
N LYS A 320 2.35 1.59 -22.41
CA LYS A 320 2.41 0.41 -23.30
C LYS A 320 3.45 0.55 -24.40
N ASP A 321 3.93 1.76 -24.66
CA ASP A 321 4.99 2.03 -25.62
C ASP A 321 6.32 1.49 -25.09
N LYS A 322 7.11 0.86 -25.97
CA LYS A 322 8.43 0.28 -25.62
C LYS A 322 9.38 1.31 -25.03
N ASN A 323 9.25 2.58 -25.42
CA ASN A 323 10.12 3.67 -24.96
C ASN A 323 9.91 4.02 -23.47
N SER A 324 8.76 3.67 -22.88
CA SER A 324 8.54 3.88 -21.44
C SER A 324 9.34 2.91 -20.56
N GLY A 325 9.73 1.76 -21.13
CA GLY A 325 10.37 0.64 -20.44
C GLY A 325 9.47 -0.11 -19.44
N PHE A 326 8.20 0.28 -19.30
CA PHE A 326 7.23 -0.42 -18.45
C PHE A 326 6.63 -1.63 -19.18
N ILE A 327 6.32 -2.68 -18.41
CA ILE A 327 5.51 -3.80 -18.87
C ILE A 327 4.23 -3.87 -18.04
N GLN A 328 3.10 -4.18 -18.68
CA GLN A 328 1.84 -4.42 -17.98
C GLN A 328 1.89 -5.82 -17.35
N ILE A 329 1.67 -5.89 -16.03
CA ILE A 329 1.74 -7.13 -15.25
C ILE A 329 0.40 -7.52 -14.61
N PHE A 330 -0.64 -6.68 -14.73
CA PHE A 330 -2.01 -6.98 -14.31
C PHE A 330 -3.00 -6.02 -14.98
N GLY A 331 -4.24 -6.47 -15.15
CA GLY A 331 -5.35 -5.70 -15.74
C GLY A 331 -5.52 -5.86 -17.23
#